data_AF-A0A2V5JPZ3-F1
#
_entry.id   AF-A0A2V5JPZ3-F1
#
_cell.length_a   1.000
_cell.length_b   1.000
_cell.length_c   1.000
_cell.angle_alpha   90.00
_cell.angle_beta   90.00
_cell.angle_gamma   90.00
#
_symmetry.space_group_name_H-M   'P 1'
#
loop_
_entity.id
_entity.type
_entity.pdbx_description
1 polymer ?
#
loop_
_entity_poly.entity_id
_entity_poly.type
_entity_poly.pdbx_seq_one_letter_code
_entity_poly.pdbx_strand_id
1 'polypeptide(L)'
;MLKDIRFASRQLVKQPAFTSIAVVTIALAIGATTAVLSLVNGLMVRPLSYREPQQLVLLLQHFKSQNLERIPVSPPEFKDYEARAHSFEKLGAFRYTNFNLAGEDRPERISGATVTADVLPLLGVSPIRGRFFQPEECSLGRDDA
;
A
#
# COMPACT_ATOMS: atom_id res chain seq x y z
N MET A 1 5.61 -30.49 41.66
CA MET A 1 5.82 -29.45 40.63
C MET A 1 7.27 -29.06 40.42
N LEU A 2 7.96 -28.35 41.35
CA LEU A 2 9.38 -27.95 41.11
C LEU A 2 10.34 -29.14 40.91
N LYS A 3 10.11 -30.24 41.64
CA LYS A 3 10.86 -31.50 41.46
C LYS A 3 10.67 -32.10 40.07
N ASP A 4 9.47 -31.99 39.51
CA ASP A 4 9.11 -32.57 38.21
C ASP A 4 9.75 -31.77 37.06
N ILE A 5 9.75 -30.44 37.15
CA ILE A 5 10.46 -29.56 36.20
C ILE A 5 11.98 -29.82 36.23
N ARG A 6 12.55 -29.98 37.44
CA ARG A 6 13.97 -30.31 37.61
C ARG A 6 14.32 -31.71 37.08
N PHE A 7 13.41 -32.66 37.21
CA PHE A 7 13.59 -34.00 36.67
C PHE A 7 13.50 -34.00 35.13
N ALA A 8 12.50 -33.33 34.56
CA ALA A 8 12.31 -33.21 33.12
C ALA A 8 13.48 -32.48 32.43
N SER A 9 13.95 -31.36 33.00
CA SER A 9 15.13 -30.64 32.48
C SER A 9 16.40 -31.51 32.51
N ARG A 10 16.60 -32.30 33.58
CA ARG A 10 17.73 -33.25 33.64
C ARG A 10 17.60 -34.36 32.60
N GLN A 11 16.38 -34.78 32.26
CA GLN A 11 16.12 -35.77 31.22
C GLN A 11 16.46 -35.22 29.82
N LEU A 12 16.10 -33.97 29.53
CA LEU A 12 16.42 -33.29 28.27
C LEU A 12 17.93 -33.15 28.06
N VAL A 13 18.68 -32.80 29.11
CA VAL A 13 20.15 -32.68 29.04
C VAL A 13 20.82 -34.05 28.85
N LYS A 14 20.22 -35.14 29.32
CA LYS A 14 20.74 -36.51 29.15
C LYS A 14 20.57 -37.06 27.72
N GLN A 15 19.64 -36.53 26.93
CA GLN A 15 19.40 -36.93 25.54
C GLN A 15 19.49 -35.71 24.60
N PRO A 16 20.71 -35.16 24.42
CA PRO A 16 20.90 -33.88 23.73
C PRO A 16 20.53 -33.94 22.24
N ALA A 17 20.77 -35.06 21.57
CA ALA A 17 20.46 -35.21 20.14
C ALA A 17 18.95 -35.13 19.87
N PHE A 18 18.16 -35.93 20.60
CA PHE A 18 16.70 -35.92 20.48
C PHE A 18 16.11 -34.56 20.86
N THR A 19 16.57 -33.99 21.98
CA THR A 19 16.13 -32.67 22.45
C THR A 19 16.42 -31.59 21.41
N SER A 20 17.60 -31.61 20.78
CA SER A 20 17.97 -30.62 19.75
C SER A 20 17.07 -30.70 18.53
N ILE A 21 16.77 -31.91 18.04
CA ILE A 21 15.85 -32.11 16.90
C ILE A 21 14.44 -31.60 17.25
N ALA A 22 13.95 -31.92 18.45
CA ALA A 22 12.64 -31.47 18.90
C ALA A 22 12.58 -29.93 18.98
N VAL A 23 13.59 -29.30 19.59
CA VAL A 23 13.68 -27.84 19.71
C VAL A 23 13.75 -27.17 18.34
N VAL A 24 14.59 -27.68 17.41
CA VAL A 24 14.69 -27.11 16.05
C VAL A 24 13.38 -27.26 15.30
N THR A 25 12.73 -28.41 15.39
CA THR A 25 11.41 -28.64 14.74
C THR A 25 10.36 -27.66 15.27
N ILE A 26 10.27 -27.48 16.59
CA ILE A 26 9.35 -26.55 17.23
C ILE A 26 9.68 -25.10 16.83
N ALA A 27 10.96 -24.72 16.86
CA ALA A 27 11.41 -23.39 16.48
C ALA A 27 11.08 -23.07 15.02
N LEU A 28 11.27 -24.02 14.10
CA LEU A 28 10.91 -23.87 12.69
C LEU A 28 9.40 -23.73 12.50
N ALA A 29 8.59 -24.56 13.18
CA ALA A 29 7.13 -24.48 13.07
C ALA A 29 6.58 -23.13 13.57
N ILE A 30 7.09 -22.66 14.71
CA ILE A 30 6.73 -21.35 15.28
C ILE A 30 7.20 -20.22 14.35
N GLY A 31 8.45 -20.29 13.89
CA GLY A 31 9.05 -19.28 13.01
C GLY A 31 8.32 -19.15 11.68
N ALA A 32 8.00 -20.27 11.03
CA ALA A 32 7.26 -20.29 9.77
C ALA A 32 5.87 -19.69 9.93
N THR A 33 5.12 -20.10 10.96
CA THR A 33 3.78 -19.56 11.24
C THR A 33 3.84 -18.06 11.52
N THR A 34 4.81 -17.63 12.33
CA THR A 34 5.01 -16.21 12.67
C THR A 34 5.41 -15.39 11.45
N ALA A 35 6.26 -15.91 10.56
CA ALA A 35 6.67 -15.24 9.34
C ALA A 35 5.50 -15.02 8.37
N VAL A 36 4.69 -16.06 8.16
CA VAL A 36 3.47 -15.97 7.33
C VAL A 36 2.49 -14.96 7.91
N LEU A 37 2.19 -15.04 9.21
CA LEU A 37 1.28 -14.10 9.86
C LEU A 37 1.84 -12.67 9.88
N SER A 38 3.15 -12.48 10.04
CA SER A 38 3.78 -11.16 9.98
C SER A 38 3.71 -10.55 8.59
N LEU A 39 3.89 -11.36 7.54
CA LEU A 39 3.75 -10.93 6.16
C LEU A 39 2.31 -10.53 5.86
N VAL A 40 1.34 -11.37 6.23
CA VAL A 40 -0.10 -11.05 6.09
C VAL A 40 -0.45 -9.78 6.87
N ASN A 41 0.06 -9.65 8.10
CA ASN A 41 -0.20 -8.46 8.91
C ASN A 41 0.42 -7.19 8.31
N GLY A 42 1.64 -7.30 7.79
CA GLY A 42 2.36 -6.20 7.15
C GLY A 42 1.76 -5.76 5.80
N LEU A 43 1.20 -6.70 5.04
CA LEU A 43 0.67 -6.43 3.69
C LEU A 43 -0.85 -6.21 3.66
N MET A 44 -1.63 -6.89 4.50
CA MET A 44 -3.10 -6.83 4.47
C MET A 44 -3.70 -6.08 5.67
N VAL A 45 -3.08 -6.15 6.85
CA VAL A 45 -3.74 -5.71 8.11
C VAL A 45 -3.28 -4.33 8.58
N ARG A 46 -2.16 -3.80 8.08
CA ARG A 46 -1.87 -2.37 8.23
C ARG A 46 -2.66 -1.62 7.17
N PRO A 47 -3.84 -1.02 7.49
CA PRO A 47 -4.51 -0.16 6.53
C PRO A 47 -3.49 0.89 6.12
N LEU A 48 -3.39 1.15 4.81
CA LEU A 48 -2.67 2.33 4.34
C LEU A 48 -3.15 3.50 5.19
N SER A 49 -2.21 4.27 5.74
CA SER A 49 -2.48 5.32 6.75
C SER A 49 -3.17 6.54 6.13
N TYR A 50 -4.23 6.28 5.38
CA TYR A 50 -5.15 7.27 4.86
C TYR A 50 -6.07 7.73 5.97
N ARG A 51 -6.52 8.96 5.85
CA ARG A 51 -7.63 9.47 6.66
C ARG A 51 -8.90 8.73 6.23
N GLU A 52 -9.57 8.09 7.19
CA GLU A 52 -10.87 7.40 6.99
C GLU A 52 -10.87 6.37 5.84
N PRO A 53 -10.01 5.34 5.87
CA PRO A 53 -9.83 4.41 4.75
C PRO A 53 -11.10 3.63 4.38
N GLN A 54 -12.08 3.52 5.28
CA GLN A 54 -13.37 2.88 5.04
C GLN A 54 -14.26 3.66 4.07
N GLN A 55 -13.98 4.95 3.86
CA GLN A 55 -14.73 5.82 2.95
C GLN A 55 -14.06 5.97 1.59
N LEU A 56 -12.88 5.36 1.40
CA LEU A 56 -12.13 5.43 0.15
C LEU A 56 -12.49 4.24 -0.75
N VAL A 57 -12.83 4.56 -2.00
CA VAL A 57 -13.08 3.56 -3.04
C VAL A 57 -12.25 3.85 -4.28
N LEU A 58 -11.75 2.79 -4.92
CA LEU A 58 -11.05 2.91 -6.20
C LEU A 58 -12.02 2.60 -7.33
N LEU A 59 -12.27 3.59 -8.18
CA LEU A 59 -13.12 3.43 -9.36
C LEU A 59 -12.33 2.75 -10.49
N LEU A 60 -12.78 1.55 -10.86
CA LEU A 60 -12.25 0.77 -11.97
C LEU A 60 -13.40 0.28 -12.84
N GLN A 61 -13.17 0.22 -14.14
CA GLN A 61 -14.14 -0.22 -15.13
C GLN A 61 -14.04 -1.72 -15.38
N HIS A 62 -15.16 -2.27 -15.86
CA HIS A 62 -15.27 -3.66 -16.23
C HIS A 62 -15.91 -3.76 -17.63
N PHE A 63 -15.12 -4.19 -18.60
CA PHE A 63 -15.57 -4.37 -19.98
C PHE A 63 -15.99 -5.82 -20.22
N LYS A 64 -17.26 -6.11 -19.92
CA LYS A 64 -17.86 -7.44 -20.01
C LYS A 64 -17.62 -8.13 -21.37
N SER A 65 -17.74 -7.38 -22.47
CA SER A 65 -17.60 -7.92 -23.83
C SER A 65 -16.21 -8.43 -24.16
N GLN A 66 -15.17 -7.92 -23.49
CA GLN A 66 -13.77 -8.28 -23.71
C GLN A 66 -13.20 -9.14 -22.57
N ASN A 67 -14.03 -9.52 -21.60
CA ASN A 67 -13.62 -10.19 -20.37
C ASN A 67 -12.46 -9.46 -19.64
N LEU A 68 -12.50 -8.13 -19.68
CA LEU A 68 -11.48 -7.28 -19.08
C LEU A 68 -12.01 -6.70 -17.76
N GLU A 69 -11.34 -7.04 -16.67
CA GLU A 69 -11.64 -6.53 -15.34
C GLU A 69 -10.63 -5.47 -14.92
N ARG A 70 -11.04 -4.60 -13.99
CA ARG A 70 -10.15 -3.65 -13.30
C ARG A 70 -9.44 -2.66 -14.25
N ILE A 71 -10.15 -2.18 -15.26
CA ILE A 71 -9.61 -1.23 -16.23
C ILE A 71 -9.61 0.19 -15.65
N PRO A 72 -8.50 0.96 -15.76
CA PRO A 72 -8.48 2.35 -15.32
C PRO A 72 -9.49 3.21 -16.08
N VAL A 73 -10.15 4.13 -15.37
CA VAL A 73 -11.03 5.15 -15.95
C VAL A 73 -10.22 6.11 -16.83
N SER A 74 -10.71 6.39 -18.04
CA SER A 74 -10.05 7.36 -18.93
C SER A 74 -10.29 8.81 -18.48
N PRO A 75 -9.44 9.78 -18.88
CA PRO A 75 -9.63 11.19 -18.49
C PRO A 75 -11.00 11.79 -18.87
N PRO A 76 -11.58 11.53 -20.06
CA PRO A 76 -12.93 12.00 -20.38
C PRO A 76 -14.01 11.40 -19.48
N GLU A 77 -13.92 10.11 -19.18
CA GLU A 77 -14.88 9.44 -18.30
C GLU A 77 -14.76 9.94 -16.86
N PHE A 78 -13.55 10.26 -16.39
CA PHE A 78 -13.36 10.91 -15.10
C PHE A 78 -14.09 12.26 -15.04
N LYS A 79 -14.04 13.06 -16.11
CA LYS A 79 -14.80 14.32 -16.19
C LYS A 79 -16.30 14.11 -16.17
N ASP A 80 -16.80 13.06 -16.81
CA ASP A 80 -18.21 12.69 -16.73
C ASP A 80 -18.62 12.29 -15.30
N TYR A 81 -17.77 11.53 -14.59
CA TYR A 81 -18.03 11.20 -13.18
C TYR A 81 -17.98 12.42 -12.28
N GLU A 82 -16.99 13.29 -12.45
CA GLU A 82 -16.87 14.55 -11.70
C GLU A 82 -18.13 15.42 -11.85
N ALA A 83 -18.73 15.47 -13.05
CA ALA A 83 -19.92 16.28 -13.31
C ALA A 83 -21.24 15.64 -12.85
N ARG A 84 -21.32 14.31 -12.79
CA ARG A 84 -22.61 13.58 -12.66
C ARG A 84 -22.73 12.71 -11.41
N ALA A 85 -21.62 12.31 -10.80
CA ALA A 85 -21.63 11.40 -9.66
C ALA A 85 -21.78 12.19 -8.34
N HIS A 86 -23.02 12.28 -7.84
CA HIS A 86 -23.33 12.96 -6.58
C HIS A 86 -23.22 12.06 -5.34
N SER A 87 -22.84 10.79 -5.53
CA SER A 87 -22.70 9.81 -4.43
C SER A 87 -21.38 9.91 -3.68
N PHE A 88 -20.42 10.69 -4.19
CA PHE A 88 -19.09 10.86 -3.62
C PHE A 88 -18.91 12.30 -3.14
N GLU A 89 -18.32 12.48 -1.95
CA GLU A 89 -17.99 13.81 -1.44
C GLU A 89 -16.92 14.49 -2.31
N LYS A 90 -15.90 13.73 -2.71
CA LYS A 90 -14.81 14.18 -3.57
C LYS A 90 -14.36 13.06 -4.50
N LEU A 91 -13.85 13.45 -5.66
CA LEU A 91 -13.27 12.57 -6.67
C LEU A 91 -11.88 13.05 -7.03
N GLY A 92 -10.94 12.11 -7.14
CA GLY A 92 -9.58 12.40 -7.55
C GLY A 92 -9.08 11.32 -8.51
N ALA A 93 -8.38 11.74 -9.56
CA ALA A 93 -7.68 10.86 -10.47
C ALA A 93 -6.18 10.88 -10.21
N PHE A 94 -5.54 9.73 -10.34
CA PHE A 94 -4.10 9.57 -10.28
C PHE A 94 -3.59 8.56 -11.31
N ARG A 95 -2.33 8.72 -11.72
CA ARG A 95 -1.61 7.77 -12.57
C ARG A 95 -0.16 7.69 -12.16
N TYR A 96 0.30 6.48 -11.83
CA TYR A 96 1.73 6.25 -11.62
C TYR A 96 2.49 6.38 -12.93
N THR A 97 3.59 7.10 -12.89
CA THR A 97 4.48 7.29 -14.04
C THR A 97 5.91 7.49 -13.55
N ASN A 98 6.86 7.34 -14.46
CA ASN A 98 8.24 7.67 -14.17
C ASN A 98 8.59 8.99 -14.87
N PHE A 99 9.31 9.84 -14.17
CA PHE A 99 9.84 11.08 -14.69
C PHE A 99 11.36 10.96 -14.81
N ASN A 100 11.95 11.59 -15.83
CA ASN A 100 13.39 11.75 -15.90
C ASN A 100 13.70 13.14 -15.37
N LEU A 101 14.34 13.20 -14.20
CA LEU A 101 14.81 14.44 -13.60
C LEU A 101 16.22 14.71 -14.10
N ALA A 102 16.37 15.73 -14.94
CA ALA A 102 17.68 16.22 -15.34
C ALA A 102 18.17 17.26 -14.32
N GLY A 103 19.20 16.91 -13.56
CA GLY A 103 19.99 17.86 -12.76
C GLY A 103 21.29 18.24 -13.48
N GLU A 104 22.14 19.05 -12.83
CA GLU A 104 23.42 19.50 -13.42
C GLU A 104 24.38 18.35 -13.75
N ASP A 105 24.41 17.27 -12.95
CA ASP A 105 25.39 16.20 -13.12
C ASP A 105 24.91 15.02 -13.96
N ARG A 106 23.85 14.31 -13.50
CA ARG A 106 23.37 13.07 -14.13
C ARG A 106 21.85 12.99 -14.12
N PRO A 107 21.22 12.69 -15.27
CA PRO A 107 19.78 12.42 -15.31
C PRO A 107 19.43 11.21 -14.43
N GLU A 108 18.46 11.39 -13.55
CA GLU A 108 17.92 10.33 -12.71
C GLU A 108 16.47 10.02 -13.14
N ARG A 109 16.13 8.74 -13.21
CA ARG A 109 14.75 8.32 -13.44
C ARG A 109 14.07 8.11 -12.09
N ILE A 110 13.10 8.96 -11.78
CA ILE A 110 12.36 8.92 -10.53
C ILE A 110 10.96 8.37 -10.76
N SER A 111 10.46 7.58 -9.82
CA SER A 111 9.06 7.16 -9.80
C SER A 111 8.20 8.23 -9.14
N GLY A 112 7.06 8.53 -9.76
CA GLY A 112 6.10 9.49 -9.25
C GLY A 112 4.68 9.17 -9.67
N ALA A 113 3.79 10.13 -9.48
CA ALA A 113 2.43 10.05 -9.95
C ALA A 113 1.96 11.42 -10.42
N THR A 114 1.19 11.43 -11.51
CA THR A 114 0.37 12.58 -11.87
C THR A 114 -0.93 12.45 -11.12
N VAL A 115 -1.33 13.49 -10.39
CA VAL A 115 -2.53 13.52 -9.56
C VAL A 115 -3.33 14.77 -9.83
N THR A 116 -4.64 14.69 -9.66
CA THR A 116 -5.51 15.88 -9.57
C THR A 116 -5.34 16.57 -8.22
N ALA A 117 -5.70 17.85 -8.14
CA ALA A 117 -5.56 18.67 -6.93
C ALA A 117 -6.21 18.05 -5.68
N ASP A 118 -7.32 17.32 -5.85
CA ASP A 118 -8.09 16.74 -4.76
C ASP A 118 -7.51 15.46 -4.16
N VAL A 119 -6.59 14.76 -4.84
CA VAL A 119 -6.10 13.44 -4.38
C VAL A 119 -5.37 13.54 -3.04
N LEU A 120 -4.41 14.45 -2.89
CA LEU A 120 -3.59 14.54 -1.68
C LEU A 120 -4.42 14.97 -0.45
N PRO A 121 -5.32 15.99 -0.56
CA PRO A 121 -6.28 16.31 0.50
C PRO A 121 -7.21 15.15 0.84
N LEU A 122 -7.71 14.42 -0.17
CA LEU A 122 -8.61 13.27 0.01
C LEU A 122 -7.94 12.12 0.79
N LEU A 123 -6.64 11.92 0.60
CA LEU A 123 -5.86 10.95 1.38
C LEU A 123 -5.50 11.45 2.80
N GLY A 124 -5.83 12.70 3.12
CA GLY A 124 -5.54 13.33 4.41
C GLY A 124 -4.09 13.74 4.60
N VAL A 125 -3.32 13.86 3.51
CA VAL A 125 -1.92 14.28 3.55
C VAL A 125 -1.85 15.79 3.73
N SER A 126 -0.85 16.28 4.46
CA SER A 126 -0.53 17.71 4.56
C SER A 126 0.82 18.01 3.91
N PRO A 127 0.98 19.14 3.20
CA PRO A 127 2.24 19.48 2.56
C PRO A 127 3.29 19.80 3.64
N ILE A 128 4.49 19.23 3.52
CA ILE A 128 5.60 19.52 4.45
C ILE A 128 6.12 20.94 4.22
N ARG A 129 6.10 21.41 2.98
CA ARG A 129 6.45 22.78 2.57
C ARG A 129 5.54 23.23 1.43
N GLY A 130 5.25 24.54 1.40
CA GLY A 130 4.43 25.15 0.37
C GLY A 130 2.93 24.81 0.50
N ARG A 131 2.25 24.71 -0.64
CA ARG A 131 0.82 24.40 -0.76
C ARG A 131 0.60 23.28 -1.77
N PHE A 132 -0.58 22.67 -1.73
CA PHE A 132 -1.00 21.78 -2.81
C PHE A 132 -1.36 22.56 -4.08
N PHE A 133 -1.47 21.80 -5.17
CA PHE A 133 -1.99 22.29 -6.44
C PHE A 133 -3.40 22.85 -6.27
N GLN A 134 -3.69 23.95 -6.94
CA GLN A 134 -5.04 24.49 -7.09
C GLN A 134 -5.72 23.88 -8.33
N PRO A 135 -7.05 23.74 -8.34
CA PRO A 135 -7.77 23.17 -9.49
C PRO A 135 -7.46 23.87 -10.83
N GLU A 136 -7.22 25.19 -10.80
CA GLU A 136 -6.90 26.00 -11.97
C GLU A 136 -5.52 25.68 -12.58
N GLU A 137 -4.62 25.11 -11.78
CA GLU A 137 -3.27 24.67 -12.18
C GLU A 137 -3.31 23.28 -12.83
N CYS A 138 -4.41 22.54 -12.71
CA CYS A 138 -4.61 21.23 -13.36
C CYS A 138 -5.27 21.34 -14.75
N SER A 139 -5.17 22.49 -15.41
CA SER A 139 -5.73 22.73 -16.76
C SER A 139 -4.74 22.34 -17.87
N LEU A 140 -5.27 21.82 -18.99
CA LEU A 140 -4.47 21.46 -20.16
C LEU A 140 -3.70 22.67 -20.71
N GLY A 141 -2.39 22.52 -20.90
CA GLY A 141 -1.54 23.54 -21.54
C GLY A 141 -1.00 24.61 -20.59
N ARG A 142 -1.02 24.38 -19.28
CA ARG A 142 -0.43 25.28 -18.27
C ARG A 142 0.82 24.67 -17.61
N ASP A 143 1.58 23.89 -18.39
CA ASP A 143 2.79 23.20 -17.95
C ASP A 143 4.01 24.17 -17.82
N ASP A 144 3.83 25.44 -18.21
CA ASP A 144 4.86 26.47 -18.20
C ASP A 144 4.60 27.50 -17.09
N ALA A 145 5.22 27.29 -15.92
CA ALA A 145 5.50 28.35 -14.94
C ALA A 145 6.75 28.01 -14.11
#